data_AF-A0A7C7QWT5-F1
#
_entry.id   AF-A0A7C7QWT5-F1
#
_cell.length_a   1.000
_cell.length_b   1.000
_cell.length_c   1.000
_cell.angle_alpha   90.00
_cell.angle_beta   90.00
_cell.angle_gamma   90.00
#
_symmetry.space_group_name_H-M   'P 1'
#
loop_
_entity.id
_entity.type
_entity.pdbx_description
1 polymer ?
#
loop_
_entity_poly.entity_id
_entity_poly.type
_entity_poly.pdbx_seq_one_letter_code
_entity_poly.pdbx_strand_id
1 'polypeptide(L)'
;VLAGGLFHTILGTFIGKIRFALPPLVTGLVVTMIGLALVKVGIQYAAGGVPAIGTEEYGSLLNWSAALVVIFVTLGLKFFARGMLSVSAVVIGILVGYVYGLAMGMVTFEGIGTSWGRAAAFALPEPFKYGISFSLAAVVGFCLMTFVSAIETVGDVSGITKGGAGREATDKEITGATYADGVGSAIAGIFGGFPNTSFSQNVGLIAMTGVMSRHVVTIGAIFLIICGLVPKVGAIIRTIPIEVLGGGVIVMFGMVVAAGISMLSDVDWNRRNMVIFAISLSVGLGLQLEPQAVQYLPDAIRILMTSGLLPAALIAIVLNLILPQELAAEATEEVSGGMAGHGEGSLPKD
;
A
#
# COMPACT_ATOMS: atom_id res chain seq x y z
N VAL A 1 -15.18 10.09 -0.11
CA VAL A 1 -13.81 10.62 -0.02
C VAL A 1 -13.73 11.88 0.84
N LEU A 2 -14.32 13.01 0.42
CA LEU A 2 -14.24 14.29 1.16
C LEU A 2 -14.54 14.15 2.66
N ALA A 3 -15.67 13.55 3.03
CA ALA A 3 -16.03 13.33 4.43
C ALA A 3 -15.02 12.46 5.19
N GLY A 4 -14.48 11.41 4.56
CA GLY A 4 -13.45 10.54 5.15
C GLY A 4 -12.11 11.27 5.35
N GLY A 5 -11.72 12.15 4.41
CA GLY A 5 -10.54 13.00 4.55
C GLY A 5 -10.69 14.05 5.66
N LEU A 6 -11.87 14.67 5.78
CA LEU A 6 -12.18 15.58 6.90
C LEU A 6 -12.15 14.84 8.25
N PHE A 7 -12.75 13.65 8.31
CA PHE A 7 -12.67 12.78 9.48
C PHE A 7 -11.20 12.44 9.82
N HIS A 8 -10.40 12.09 8.83
CA HIS A 8 -8.97 11.80 9.01
C HIS A 8 -8.20 13.02 9.52
N THR A 9 -8.50 14.21 9.00
CA THR A 9 -7.91 15.48 9.45
C THR A 9 -8.18 15.70 10.94
N ILE A 10 -9.43 15.48 11.37
CA ILE A 10 -9.83 15.57 12.77
C ILE A 10 -9.11 14.51 13.61
N LEU A 11 -9.06 13.27 13.11
CA LEU A 11 -8.35 12.18 13.77
C LEU A 11 -6.87 12.53 14.00
N GLY A 12 -6.22 13.17 13.03
CA GLY A 12 -4.84 13.64 13.15
C GLY A 12 -4.59 14.55 14.36
N THR A 13 -5.59 15.30 14.83
CA THR A 13 -5.45 16.14 16.04
C THR A 13 -5.47 15.36 17.35
N PHE A 14 -5.96 14.11 17.34
CA PHE A 14 -6.06 13.24 18.51
C PHE A 14 -5.21 11.97 18.40
N ILE A 15 -4.66 11.67 17.22
CA ILE A 15 -3.96 10.41 16.92
C ILE A 15 -2.78 10.17 17.89
N GLY A 16 -2.06 11.22 18.26
CA GLY A 16 -0.96 11.13 19.21
C GLY A 16 -1.38 10.58 20.58
N LYS A 17 -2.64 10.83 20.99
CA LYS A 17 -3.19 10.31 22.25
C LYS A 17 -3.62 8.85 22.17
N ILE A 18 -3.88 8.32 20.98
CA ILE A 18 -4.28 6.91 20.76
C ILE A 18 -3.15 6.05 20.20
N ARG A 19 -1.96 6.63 19.94
CA ARG A 19 -0.78 5.94 19.44
C ARG A 19 -0.40 4.71 20.28
N PHE A 20 -0.63 4.75 21.60
CA PHE A 20 -0.38 3.60 22.48
C PHE A 20 -1.17 2.35 22.09
N ALA A 21 -2.32 2.52 21.43
CA ALA A 21 -3.15 1.42 20.92
C ALA A 21 -2.66 0.86 19.58
N LEU A 22 -1.65 1.50 18.96
CA LEU A 22 -1.09 1.18 17.64
C LEU A 22 0.40 0.78 17.75
N PRO A 23 0.76 -0.25 18.53
CA PRO A 23 2.14 -0.74 18.60
C PRO A 23 2.59 -1.32 17.24
N PRO A 24 3.89 -1.60 17.05
CA PRO A 24 4.45 -2.21 15.84
C PRO A 24 3.69 -3.46 15.36
N LEU A 25 3.14 -4.24 16.29
CA LEU A 25 2.30 -5.40 16.01
C LEU A 25 1.06 -5.03 15.17
N VAL A 26 0.37 -3.95 15.54
CA VAL A 26 -0.86 -3.50 14.87
C VAL A 26 -0.51 -2.84 13.54
N THR A 27 0.45 -1.90 13.53
CA THR A 27 0.83 -1.19 12.30
C THR A 27 1.44 -2.13 11.26
N GLY A 28 2.36 -3.02 11.67
CA GLY A 28 2.98 -4.01 10.79
C GLY A 28 1.99 -5.03 10.25
N LEU A 29 1.02 -5.49 11.06
CA LEU A 29 -0.07 -6.35 10.60
C LEU A 29 -0.95 -5.65 9.56
N VAL A 30 -1.33 -4.39 9.82
CA VAL A 30 -2.16 -3.59 8.90
C VAL A 30 -1.47 -3.44 7.54
N VAL A 31 -0.20 -3.04 7.51
CA VAL A 31 0.56 -2.88 6.26
C VAL A 31 0.72 -4.23 5.54
N THR A 32 0.99 -5.30 6.28
CA THR A 32 1.04 -6.66 5.72
C THR A 32 -0.29 -7.06 5.08
N MET A 33 -1.41 -6.78 5.75
CA MET A 33 -2.75 -7.06 5.25
C MET A 33 -3.11 -6.24 4.01
N ILE A 34 -2.69 -4.98 3.92
CA ILE A 34 -2.84 -4.14 2.72
C ILE A 34 -2.15 -4.81 1.53
N GLY A 35 -0.90 -5.23 1.72
CA GLY A 35 -0.15 -5.95 0.69
C GLY A 35 -0.84 -7.24 0.27
N LEU A 36 -1.18 -8.12 1.22
CA LEU A 36 -1.82 -9.41 0.95
C LEU A 36 -3.18 -9.27 0.24
N ALA A 37 -3.98 -8.28 0.64
CA ALA A 37 -5.27 -7.98 0.03
C ALA A 37 -5.18 -7.65 -1.45
N LEU A 38 -4.05 -7.05 -1.88
CA LEU A 38 -3.87 -6.51 -3.21
C LEU A 38 -3.02 -7.41 -4.12
N VAL A 39 -2.36 -8.44 -3.57
CA VAL A 39 -1.65 -9.47 -4.36
C VAL A 39 -2.59 -10.12 -5.38
N LYS A 40 -3.84 -10.42 -4.98
CA LYS A 40 -4.86 -10.97 -5.88
C LYS A 40 -5.08 -10.07 -7.11
N VAL A 41 -5.14 -8.75 -6.91
CA VAL A 41 -5.35 -7.77 -7.98
C VAL A 41 -4.17 -7.78 -8.96
N GLY A 42 -2.94 -7.85 -8.45
CA GLY A 42 -1.74 -7.95 -9.30
C GLY A 42 -1.76 -9.18 -10.20
N ILE A 43 -2.14 -10.34 -9.66
CA ILE A 43 -2.28 -11.58 -10.42
C ILE A 43 -3.42 -11.48 -11.44
N GLN A 44 -4.58 -10.92 -11.05
CA GLN A 44 -5.69 -10.71 -11.97
C GLN A 44 -5.30 -9.80 -13.15
N TYR A 45 -4.52 -8.75 -12.90
CA TYR A 45 -4.03 -7.87 -13.95
C TYR A 45 -3.04 -8.59 -14.87
N ALA A 46 -2.08 -9.33 -14.30
CA ALA A 46 -1.13 -10.12 -15.07
C ALA A 46 -1.80 -11.19 -15.96
N ALA A 47 -2.96 -11.70 -15.54
CA ALA A 47 -3.73 -12.68 -16.29
C ALA A 47 -4.61 -12.07 -17.41
N GLY A 48 -4.69 -10.75 -17.56
CA GLY A 48 -5.53 -10.10 -18.59
C GLY A 48 -6.54 -9.09 -18.02
N GLY A 49 -6.56 -8.89 -16.71
CA GLY A 49 -7.45 -7.96 -16.04
C GLY A 49 -8.90 -8.44 -15.92
N VAL A 50 -9.74 -7.59 -15.33
CA VAL A 50 -11.17 -7.85 -15.10
C VAL A 50 -11.94 -8.23 -16.37
N PRO A 51 -11.72 -7.57 -17.54
CA PRO A 51 -12.47 -7.88 -18.76
C PRO A 51 -12.24 -9.30 -19.29
N ALA A 52 -11.07 -9.90 -19.03
CA ALA A 52 -10.75 -11.25 -19.48
C ALA A 52 -11.30 -12.33 -18.55
N ILE A 53 -11.70 -12.02 -17.30
CA ILE A 53 -12.15 -13.04 -16.35
C ILE A 53 -13.33 -13.85 -16.93
N GLY A 54 -13.14 -15.17 -17.03
CA GLY A 54 -14.16 -16.08 -17.58
C GLY A 54 -14.09 -16.30 -19.09
N THR A 55 -13.14 -15.67 -19.79
CA THR A 55 -12.82 -15.96 -21.19
C THR A 55 -11.66 -16.95 -21.31
N GLU A 56 -11.49 -17.55 -22.49
CA GLU A 56 -10.33 -18.43 -22.78
C GLU A 56 -9.00 -17.68 -22.78
N GLU A 57 -9.02 -16.35 -22.94
CA GLU A 57 -7.82 -15.50 -22.95
C GLU A 57 -7.25 -15.25 -21.55
N TYR A 58 -8.05 -15.45 -20.49
CA TYR A 58 -7.62 -15.23 -19.11
C TYR A 58 -6.48 -16.18 -18.74
N GLY A 59 -5.36 -15.61 -18.33
CA GLY A 59 -4.16 -16.37 -18.01
C GLY A 59 -3.47 -16.97 -19.23
N SER A 60 -3.72 -16.46 -20.44
CA SER A 60 -2.99 -16.88 -21.63
C SER A 60 -1.48 -16.64 -21.50
N LEU A 61 -0.69 -17.37 -22.29
CA LEU A 61 0.77 -17.18 -22.32
C LEU A 61 1.16 -15.76 -22.71
N LEU A 62 0.39 -15.11 -23.59
CA LEU A 62 0.64 -13.73 -23.98
C LEU A 62 0.51 -12.79 -22.77
N ASN A 63 -0.56 -12.93 -21.99
CA ASN A 63 -0.79 -12.09 -20.82
C ASN A 63 0.31 -12.27 -19.77
N TRP A 64 0.61 -13.53 -19.43
CA TRP A 64 1.70 -13.82 -18.50
C TRP A 64 3.06 -13.38 -19.01
N SER A 65 3.33 -13.50 -20.31
CA SER A 65 4.62 -13.09 -20.87
C SER A 65 4.89 -11.59 -20.66
N ALA A 66 3.87 -10.73 -20.84
CA ALA A 66 4.01 -9.30 -20.62
C ALA A 66 4.30 -8.97 -19.15
N ALA A 67 3.59 -9.60 -18.22
CA ALA A 67 3.83 -9.44 -16.79
C ALA A 67 5.21 -9.98 -16.35
N LEU A 68 5.60 -11.15 -16.87
CA LEU A 68 6.89 -11.79 -16.56
C LEU A 68 8.07 -10.98 -17.07
N VAL A 69 7.98 -10.36 -18.25
CA VAL A 69 9.01 -9.43 -18.74
C VAL A 69 9.24 -8.32 -17.73
N VAL A 70 8.17 -7.69 -17.23
CA VAL A 70 8.27 -6.64 -16.21
C VAL A 70 8.93 -7.18 -14.93
N ILE A 71 8.50 -8.34 -14.45
CA ILE A 71 9.04 -8.97 -13.23
C ILE A 71 10.53 -9.29 -13.38
N PHE A 72 10.93 -9.96 -14.46
CA PHE A 72 12.32 -10.36 -14.69
C PHE A 72 13.25 -9.16 -14.88
N VAL A 73 12.82 -8.15 -15.63
CA VAL A 73 13.60 -6.90 -15.77
C VAL A 73 13.73 -6.22 -14.41
N THR A 74 12.65 -6.14 -13.64
CA THR A 74 12.66 -5.54 -12.31
C THR A 74 13.61 -6.28 -11.36
N LEU A 75 13.54 -7.61 -11.31
CA LEU A 75 14.45 -8.44 -10.51
C LEU A 75 15.90 -8.27 -10.97
N GLY A 76 16.13 -8.33 -12.29
CA GLY A 76 17.45 -8.15 -12.88
C GLY A 76 18.08 -6.82 -12.47
N LEU A 77 17.33 -5.72 -12.57
CA LEU A 77 17.80 -4.41 -12.13
C LEU A 77 17.97 -4.32 -10.61
N LYS A 78 17.07 -4.95 -9.83
CA LYS A 78 17.16 -4.93 -8.37
C LYS A 78 18.44 -5.58 -7.86
N PHE A 79 18.81 -6.74 -8.41
CA PHE A 79 19.93 -7.55 -7.92
C PHE A 79 21.26 -7.23 -8.62
N PHE A 80 21.24 -6.86 -9.90
CA PHE A 80 22.48 -6.68 -10.68
C PHE A 80 22.86 -5.22 -10.94
N ALA A 81 21.93 -4.27 -10.77
CA ALA A 81 22.25 -2.85 -10.88
C ALA A 81 22.51 -2.21 -9.51
N ARG A 82 23.10 -1.00 -9.52
CA ARG A 82 23.42 -0.24 -8.31
C ARG A 82 22.83 1.16 -8.37
N GLY A 83 22.63 1.77 -7.20
CA GLY A 83 22.13 3.14 -7.08
C GLY A 83 20.76 3.32 -7.71
N MET A 84 20.60 4.39 -8.48
CA MET A 84 19.31 4.82 -9.05
C MET A 84 18.63 3.75 -9.93
N LEU A 85 19.39 2.94 -10.66
CA LEU A 85 18.82 1.89 -11.51
C LEU A 85 18.10 0.80 -10.71
N SER A 86 18.61 0.42 -9.54
CA SER A 86 17.97 -0.57 -8.66
C SER A 86 16.76 0.03 -7.92
N VAL A 87 16.79 1.33 -7.62
CA VAL A 87 15.65 2.04 -7.01
C VAL A 87 14.51 2.21 -8.00
N SER A 88 14.80 2.56 -9.25
CA SER A 88 13.81 2.75 -10.32
C SER A 88 13.42 1.46 -11.06
N ALA A 89 13.81 0.29 -10.55
CA ALA A 89 13.68 -0.99 -11.23
C ALA A 89 12.25 -1.31 -11.70
N VAL A 90 11.23 -1.04 -10.87
CA VAL A 90 9.81 -1.29 -11.23
C VAL A 90 9.36 -0.38 -12.38
N VAL A 91 9.73 0.91 -12.35
CA VAL A 91 9.38 1.87 -13.40
C VAL A 91 10.05 1.47 -14.72
N ILE A 92 11.33 1.11 -14.67
CA ILE A 92 12.06 0.63 -15.85
C ILE A 92 11.46 -0.70 -16.36
N GLY A 93 11.09 -1.60 -15.46
CA GLY A 93 10.39 -2.84 -15.80
C GLY A 93 9.11 -2.58 -16.58
N ILE A 94 8.27 -1.65 -16.12
CA ILE A 94 7.03 -1.25 -16.82
C ILE A 94 7.35 -0.63 -18.19
N LEU A 95 8.40 0.20 -18.31
CA LEU A 95 8.82 0.78 -19.59
C LEU A 95 9.25 -0.31 -20.59
N VAL A 96 10.04 -1.30 -20.14
CA VAL A 96 10.45 -2.43 -20.99
C VAL A 96 9.25 -3.31 -21.34
N GLY A 97 8.35 -3.56 -20.39
CA GLY A 97 7.10 -4.28 -20.64
C GLY A 97 6.18 -3.56 -21.64
N TYR A 98 6.16 -2.23 -21.62
CA TYR A 98 5.42 -1.44 -22.61
C TYR A 98 6.02 -1.56 -24.02
N VAL A 99 7.35 -1.53 -24.14
CA VAL A 99 8.06 -1.80 -25.41
C VAL A 99 7.80 -3.24 -25.89
N TYR A 100 7.77 -4.21 -24.98
CA TYR A 100 7.36 -5.58 -25.29
C TYR A 100 5.91 -5.63 -25.80
N GLY A 101 4.97 -4.92 -25.15
CA GLY A 101 3.59 -4.83 -25.60
C GLY A 101 3.44 -4.23 -27.00
N LEU A 102 4.29 -3.26 -27.37
CA LEU A 102 4.38 -2.75 -28.74
C LEU A 102 4.88 -3.82 -29.73
N ALA A 103 5.92 -4.58 -29.36
CA ALA A 103 6.47 -5.63 -30.21
C ALA A 103 5.49 -6.79 -30.43
N MET A 104 4.69 -7.11 -29.41
CA MET A 104 3.67 -8.17 -29.46
C MET A 104 2.32 -7.73 -30.03
N GLY A 105 2.18 -6.45 -30.42
CA GLY A 105 0.95 -5.90 -30.99
C GLY A 105 -0.18 -5.67 -29.97
N MET A 106 0.09 -5.79 -28.67
CA MET A 106 -0.85 -5.44 -27.59
C MET A 106 -1.13 -3.93 -27.55
N VAL A 107 -0.18 -3.13 -28.03
CA VAL A 107 -0.31 -1.68 -28.21
C VAL A 107 0.09 -1.33 -29.64
N THR A 108 -0.60 -0.38 -30.26
CA THR A 108 -0.26 0.11 -31.60
C THR A 108 0.16 1.57 -31.57
N PHE A 109 1.08 1.98 -32.45
CA PHE A 109 1.47 3.38 -32.61
C PHE A 109 0.28 4.28 -32.98
N GLU A 110 -0.67 3.76 -33.75
CA GLU A 110 -1.92 4.46 -34.07
C GLU A 110 -2.78 4.68 -32.81
N GLY A 111 -2.92 3.66 -31.95
CA GLY A 111 -3.64 3.77 -30.68
C GLY A 111 -3.01 4.81 -29.76
N ILE A 112 -1.68 4.85 -29.69
CA ILE A 112 -0.93 5.87 -28.96
C ILE A 112 -1.16 7.26 -29.57
N GLY A 113 -1.00 7.39 -30.89
CA GLY A 113 -1.18 8.65 -31.61
C GLY A 113 -2.60 9.22 -31.45
N THR A 114 -3.61 8.35 -31.53
CA THR A 114 -5.02 8.70 -31.32
C THR A 114 -5.29 9.08 -29.87
N SER A 115 -4.69 8.37 -28.91
CA SER A 115 -4.81 8.68 -27.50
C SER A 115 -4.20 10.04 -27.17
N TRP A 116 -2.98 10.27 -27.66
CA TRP A 116 -2.24 11.51 -27.53
C TRP A 116 -2.99 12.66 -28.20
N GLY A 117 -3.42 12.51 -29.45
CA GLY A 117 -4.10 13.55 -30.23
C GLY A 117 -5.37 14.09 -29.55
N ARG A 118 -6.14 13.21 -28.89
CA ARG A 118 -7.38 13.58 -28.19
C ARG A 118 -7.17 14.26 -26.84
N ALA A 119 -6.00 14.10 -26.22
CA ALA A 119 -5.74 14.70 -24.91
C ALA A 119 -5.37 16.18 -25.04
N ALA A 120 -5.82 17.01 -24.10
CA ALA A 120 -5.44 18.42 -24.06
C ALA A 120 -3.94 18.59 -23.78
N ALA A 121 -3.33 19.66 -24.29
CA ALA A 121 -1.95 20.01 -23.96
C ALA A 121 -1.80 20.47 -22.49
N PHE A 122 -2.84 21.09 -21.96
CA PHE A 122 -2.92 21.56 -20.58
C PHE A 122 -4.37 21.47 -20.09
N ALA A 123 -4.58 21.06 -18.85
CA ALA A 123 -5.89 21.10 -18.21
C ALA A 123 -5.75 21.36 -16.70
N LEU A 124 -6.52 22.33 -16.20
CA LEU A 124 -6.65 22.53 -14.76
C LEU A 124 -7.63 21.52 -14.18
N PRO A 125 -7.41 21.04 -12.93
CA PRO A 125 -8.36 20.16 -12.28
C PRO A 125 -9.64 20.93 -11.96
N GLU A 126 -10.79 20.36 -12.32
CA GLU A 126 -12.11 20.95 -12.09
C GLU A 126 -12.65 20.47 -10.73
N PRO A 127 -12.87 21.37 -9.75
CA PRO A 127 -13.52 21.00 -8.50
C PRO A 127 -14.92 20.43 -8.76
N PHE A 128 -15.25 19.32 -8.11
CA PHE A 128 -16.55 18.66 -8.16
C PHE A 128 -17.04 18.33 -9.59
N LYS A 129 -16.11 18.01 -10.51
CA LYS A 129 -16.41 17.63 -11.90
C LYS A 129 -17.52 16.58 -12.03
N TYR A 130 -17.58 15.62 -11.10
CA TYR A 130 -18.55 14.52 -11.09
C TYR A 130 -19.78 14.79 -10.21
N GLY A 131 -19.93 15.99 -9.67
CA GLY A 131 -20.98 16.35 -8.72
C GLY A 131 -20.72 15.85 -7.29
N ILE A 132 -21.69 16.06 -6.41
CA ILE A 132 -21.66 15.61 -5.02
C ILE A 132 -22.82 14.63 -4.81
N SER A 133 -22.50 13.40 -4.39
CA SER A 133 -23.47 12.40 -3.97
C SER A 133 -23.22 12.01 -2.53
N PHE A 134 -24.28 11.95 -1.72
CA PHE A 134 -24.21 11.59 -0.33
C PHE A 134 -24.81 10.19 -0.11
N SER A 135 -24.01 9.30 0.46
CA SER A 135 -24.45 7.99 0.94
C SER A 135 -23.86 7.78 2.32
N LEU A 136 -24.73 7.56 3.31
CA LEU A 136 -24.28 7.31 4.69
C LEU A 136 -23.34 6.10 4.77
N ALA A 137 -23.66 5.02 4.03
CA ALA A 137 -22.81 3.83 3.95
C ALA A 137 -21.43 4.14 3.36
N ALA A 138 -21.37 4.95 2.30
CA ALA A 138 -20.10 5.36 1.71
C ALA A 138 -19.31 6.28 2.65
N VAL A 139 -19.97 7.19 3.37
CA VAL A 139 -19.32 8.07 4.36
C VAL A 139 -18.68 7.25 5.46
N VAL A 140 -19.44 6.33 6.07
CA VAL A 140 -18.92 5.43 7.12
C VAL A 140 -17.77 4.60 6.58
N GLY A 141 -17.91 4.01 5.38
CA GLY A 141 -16.84 3.21 4.77
C GLY A 141 -15.56 4.01 4.51
N PHE A 142 -15.68 5.24 3.99
CA PHE A 142 -14.51 6.10 3.79
C PHE A 142 -13.89 6.56 5.10
N CYS A 143 -14.66 6.84 6.15
CA CYS A 143 -14.10 7.18 7.47
C CYS A 143 -13.32 6.00 8.08
N LEU A 144 -13.84 4.78 7.93
CA LEU A 144 -13.15 3.57 8.40
C LEU A 144 -11.88 3.30 7.58
N MET A 145 -11.94 3.44 6.26
CA MET A 145 -10.75 3.30 5.40
C MET A 145 -9.68 4.35 5.75
N THR A 146 -10.08 5.60 6.00
CA THR A 146 -9.10 6.63 6.39
C THR A 146 -8.61 6.47 7.83
N PHE A 147 -9.35 5.81 8.72
CA PHE A 147 -8.82 5.37 10.01
C PHE A 147 -7.68 4.36 9.82
N VAL A 148 -7.82 3.40 8.91
CA VAL A 148 -6.73 2.47 8.59
C VAL A 148 -5.54 3.19 7.96
N SER A 149 -5.81 4.12 7.04
CA SER A 149 -4.76 5.01 6.49
C SER A 149 -4.01 5.77 7.60
N ALA A 150 -4.70 6.22 8.64
CA ALA A 150 -4.05 6.87 9.78
C ALA A 150 -3.09 5.92 10.52
N ILE A 151 -3.46 4.64 10.69
CA ILE A 151 -2.59 3.62 11.30
C ILE A 151 -1.36 3.39 10.43
N GLU A 152 -1.54 3.29 9.11
CA GLU A 152 -0.46 3.16 8.14
C GLU A 152 0.48 4.37 8.21
N THR A 153 -0.05 5.59 8.21
CA THR A 153 0.71 6.84 8.35
C THR A 153 1.50 6.90 9.66
N VAL A 154 0.93 6.43 10.78
CA VAL A 154 1.68 6.30 12.06
C VAL A 154 2.86 5.33 11.91
N GLY A 155 2.63 4.19 11.25
CA GLY A 155 3.66 3.17 10.98
C GLY A 155 4.79 3.71 10.10
N ASP A 156 4.45 4.37 9.00
CA ASP A 156 5.40 4.92 8.04
C ASP A 156 6.26 6.04 8.65
N VAL A 157 5.66 6.94 9.42
CA VAL A 157 6.41 8.00 10.13
C VAL A 157 7.38 7.40 11.15
N SER A 158 6.93 6.38 11.88
CA SER A 158 7.78 5.66 12.83
C SER A 158 8.92 4.94 12.11
N GLY A 159 8.65 4.29 10.98
CA GLY A 159 9.67 3.63 10.16
C GLY A 159 10.69 4.60 9.56
N ILE A 160 10.24 5.77 9.07
CA ILE A 160 11.13 6.80 8.50
C ILE A 160 12.04 7.38 9.57
N THR A 161 11.50 7.72 10.74
CA THR A 161 12.28 8.30 11.84
C THR A 161 13.26 7.28 12.43
N LYS A 162 12.85 6.02 12.56
CA LYS A 162 13.74 4.96 13.02
C LYS A 162 14.84 4.65 12.02
N GLY A 163 14.47 4.36 10.77
CA GLY A 163 15.43 3.96 9.72
C GLY A 163 16.30 5.11 9.19
N GLY A 164 15.76 6.33 9.12
CA GLY A 164 16.47 7.50 8.60
C GLY A 164 17.09 8.40 9.66
N ALA A 165 16.47 8.53 10.84
CA ALA A 165 16.93 9.42 11.91
C ALA A 165 17.54 8.69 13.11
N GLY A 166 17.41 7.36 13.20
CA GLY A 166 17.90 6.56 14.33
C GLY A 166 17.16 6.83 15.64
N ARG A 167 15.92 7.33 15.58
CA ARG A 167 15.10 7.63 16.78
C ARG A 167 13.63 7.35 16.55
N GLU A 168 12.89 7.27 17.65
CA GLU A 168 11.43 7.20 17.59
C GLU A 168 10.80 8.50 17.05
N ALA A 169 9.66 8.33 16.39
CA ALA A 169 8.82 9.45 15.95
C ALA A 169 8.27 10.22 17.16
N THR A 170 8.27 11.55 17.06
CA THR A 170 7.63 12.41 18.05
C THR A 170 6.13 12.50 17.80
N ASP A 171 5.35 12.78 18.84
CA ASP A 171 3.90 12.94 18.70
C ASP A 171 3.53 14.10 17.77
N LYS A 172 4.37 15.14 17.70
CA LYS A 172 4.19 16.26 16.78
C LYS A 172 4.35 15.84 15.32
N GLU A 173 5.32 14.96 15.03
CA GLU A 173 5.53 14.42 13.68
C GLU A 173 4.36 13.52 13.26
N ILE A 174 3.90 12.65 14.15
CA ILE A 174 2.78 11.74 13.88
C ILE A 174 1.47 12.51 13.69
N THR A 175 1.17 13.44 14.59
CA THR A 175 0.00 14.33 14.51
C THR A 175 0.04 15.14 13.21
N GLY A 176 1.19 15.73 12.88
CA GLY A 176 1.37 16.53 11.67
C GLY A 176 1.22 15.73 10.38
N ALA A 177 1.80 14.52 10.33
CA ALA A 177 1.70 13.64 9.17
C ALA A 177 0.26 13.15 8.94
N THR A 178 -0.40 12.68 10.01
CA THR A 178 -1.80 12.21 9.95
C THR A 178 -2.74 13.35 9.56
N TYR A 179 -2.50 14.56 10.06
CA TYR A 179 -3.25 15.74 9.66
C TYR A 179 -3.06 16.07 8.17
N ALA A 180 -1.81 16.06 7.68
CA ALA A 180 -1.49 16.34 6.29
C ALA A 180 -2.10 15.31 5.33
N ASP A 181 -2.07 14.03 5.71
CA ASP A 181 -2.73 12.94 5.00
C ASP A 181 -4.25 13.18 4.90
N GLY A 182 -4.91 13.43 6.03
CA GLY A 182 -6.34 13.71 6.04
C GLY A 182 -6.74 14.92 5.17
N VAL A 183 -5.98 16.01 5.26
CA VAL A 183 -6.21 17.20 4.41
C VAL A 183 -5.99 16.87 2.95
N GLY A 184 -4.91 16.16 2.63
CA GLY A 184 -4.63 15.67 1.28
C GLY A 184 -5.77 14.84 0.72
N SER A 185 -6.35 13.96 1.54
CA SER A 185 -7.46 13.07 1.16
C SER A 185 -8.74 13.85 0.93
N ALA A 186 -9.00 14.87 1.75
CA ALA A 186 -10.14 15.77 1.57
C ALA A 186 -10.01 16.55 0.25
N ILE A 187 -8.84 17.13 -0.02
CA ILE A 187 -8.54 17.84 -1.28
C ILE A 187 -8.67 16.91 -2.48
N ALA A 188 -8.12 15.69 -2.41
CA ALA A 188 -8.28 14.69 -3.47
C ALA A 188 -9.76 14.44 -3.77
N GLY A 189 -10.59 14.31 -2.73
CA GLY A 189 -12.04 14.16 -2.88
C GLY A 189 -12.75 15.31 -3.58
N ILE A 190 -12.28 16.56 -3.42
CA ILE A 190 -12.84 17.73 -4.12
C ILE A 190 -12.62 17.60 -5.64
N PHE A 191 -11.46 17.08 -6.05
CA PHE A 191 -11.09 16.94 -7.46
C PHE A 191 -11.44 15.55 -8.03
N GLY A 192 -12.24 14.75 -7.33
CA GLY A 192 -12.69 13.43 -7.79
C GLY A 192 -11.63 12.32 -7.66
N GLY A 193 -10.56 12.56 -6.90
CA GLY A 193 -9.56 11.56 -6.54
C GLY A 193 -10.00 10.65 -5.40
N PHE A 194 -9.23 9.58 -5.19
CA PHE A 194 -9.37 8.65 -4.06
C PHE A 194 -8.63 9.19 -2.82
N PRO A 195 -8.93 8.69 -1.61
CA PRO A 195 -8.13 9.01 -0.43
C PRO A 195 -6.66 8.67 -0.69
N ASN A 196 -5.76 9.54 -0.24
CA ASN A 196 -4.33 9.30 -0.27
C ASN A 196 -3.86 8.78 1.09
N THR A 197 -2.59 8.38 1.13
CA THR A 197 -1.88 7.93 2.32
C THR A 197 -0.37 8.05 2.09
N SER A 198 0.43 7.83 3.13
CA SER A 198 1.89 7.71 3.00
C SER A 198 2.27 6.45 2.21
N PHE A 199 3.39 6.50 1.50
CA PHE A 199 3.82 5.40 0.64
C PHE A 199 4.92 4.61 1.33
N SER A 200 4.59 3.45 1.91
CA SER A 200 5.53 2.64 2.72
C SER A 200 6.79 2.22 1.99
N GLN A 201 6.79 2.16 0.64
CA GLN A 201 8.04 1.90 -0.10
C GLN A 201 9.08 3.00 0.09
N ASN A 202 8.65 4.25 0.31
CA ASN A 202 9.57 5.36 0.59
C ASN A 202 10.24 5.20 1.95
N VAL A 203 9.56 4.56 2.92
CA VAL A 203 10.13 4.23 4.23
C VAL A 203 11.35 3.33 4.07
N GLY A 204 11.21 2.24 3.31
CA GLY A 204 12.31 1.32 3.02
C GLY A 204 13.46 1.99 2.26
N LEU A 205 13.15 2.87 1.30
CA LEU A 205 14.17 3.63 0.57
C LEU A 205 14.95 4.58 1.49
N ILE A 206 14.26 5.29 2.39
CA ILE A 206 14.90 6.18 3.36
C ILE A 206 15.75 5.39 4.35
N ALA A 207 15.27 4.26 4.85
CA ALA A 207 16.04 3.39 5.74
C ALA A 207 17.33 2.86 5.09
N MET A 208 17.31 2.56 3.78
CA MET A 208 18.51 2.13 3.05
C MET A 208 19.45 3.28 2.69
N THR A 209 18.93 4.46 2.35
CA THR A 209 19.74 5.58 1.83
C THR A 209 20.18 6.56 2.90
N GLY A 210 19.49 6.61 4.04
CA GLY A 210 19.66 7.63 5.08
C GLY A 210 19.23 9.05 4.66
N VAL A 211 18.68 9.24 3.46
CA VAL A 211 18.36 10.57 2.93
C VAL A 211 16.95 10.99 3.31
N MET A 212 16.82 11.83 4.35
CA MET A 212 15.54 12.39 4.82
C MET A 212 15.26 13.84 4.37
N SER A 213 15.86 14.29 3.27
CA SER A 213 15.69 15.69 2.82
C SER A 213 14.30 15.94 2.26
N ARG A 214 13.55 16.89 2.86
CA ARG A 214 12.25 17.36 2.35
C ARG A 214 12.30 17.87 0.91
N HIS A 215 13.46 18.39 0.48
CA HIS A 215 13.63 18.94 -0.88
C HIS A 215 13.48 17.84 -1.94
N VAL A 216 13.91 16.61 -1.66
CA VAL A 216 13.75 15.47 -2.58
C VAL A 216 12.27 15.23 -2.87
N VAL A 217 11.45 15.22 -1.80
CA VAL A 217 10.00 15.02 -1.91
C VAL A 217 9.33 16.24 -2.57
N THR A 218 9.76 17.47 -2.27
CA THR A 218 9.23 18.68 -2.90
C THR A 218 9.45 18.69 -4.42
N ILE A 219 10.66 18.32 -4.88
CA ILE A 219 10.97 18.22 -6.32
C ILE A 219 10.08 17.17 -6.98
N GLY A 220 9.95 16.00 -6.36
CA GLY A 220 9.05 14.95 -6.84
C GLY A 220 7.59 15.39 -6.92
N ALA A 221 7.09 16.11 -5.91
CA ALA A 221 5.73 16.64 -5.89
C ALA A 221 5.49 17.67 -7.00
N ILE A 222 6.42 18.62 -7.21
CA ILE A 222 6.32 19.60 -8.30
C ILE A 222 6.32 18.89 -9.67
N PHE A 223 7.19 17.89 -9.85
CA PHE A 223 7.21 17.09 -11.06
C PHE A 223 5.87 16.39 -11.32
N LEU A 224 5.28 15.77 -10.30
CA LEU A 224 3.97 15.12 -10.42
C LEU A 224 2.82 16.11 -10.68
N ILE A 225 2.87 17.31 -10.08
CA ILE A 225 1.90 18.38 -10.36
C ILE A 225 1.97 18.79 -11.84
N ILE A 226 3.18 19.01 -12.37
CA ILE A 226 3.37 19.35 -13.78
C ILE A 226 2.83 18.22 -14.67
N CYS A 227 3.13 16.96 -14.35
CA CYS A 227 2.59 15.82 -15.10
C CYS A 227 1.06 15.75 -15.05
N GLY A 228 0.46 16.06 -13.91
CA GLY A 228 -1.00 16.09 -13.74
C GLY A 228 -1.68 17.20 -14.54
N LEU A 229 -1.02 18.36 -14.69
CA LEU A 229 -1.50 19.49 -15.50
C LEU A 229 -1.37 19.28 -17.01
N VAL A 230 -0.65 18.22 -17.43
CA VAL A 230 -0.41 17.86 -18.83
C VAL A 230 -1.07 16.50 -19.13
N PRO A 231 -2.39 16.47 -19.49
CA PRO A 231 -3.14 15.23 -19.72
C PRO A 231 -2.54 14.29 -20.75
N LYS A 232 -1.66 14.80 -21.64
CA LYS A 232 -0.87 13.99 -22.57
C LYS A 232 -0.07 12.88 -21.87
N VAL A 233 0.44 13.13 -20.66
CA VAL A 233 1.15 12.12 -19.86
C VAL A 233 0.18 10.97 -19.50
N GLY A 234 -0.99 11.30 -18.96
CA GLY A 234 -2.04 10.33 -18.67
C GLY A 234 -2.55 9.59 -19.92
N ALA A 235 -2.56 10.27 -21.07
CA ALA A 235 -2.94 9.69 -22.34
C ALA A 235 -1.98 8.59 -22.83
N ILE A 236 -0.69 8.69 -22.51
CA ILE A 236 0.27 7.59 -22.75
C ILE A 236 0.05 6.48 -21.73
N ILE A 237 -0.03 6.83 -20.43
CA ILE A 237 -0.16 5.85 -19.35
C ILE A 237 -1.38 4.94 -19.55
N ARG A 238 -2.53 5.48 -19.99
CA ARG A 238 -3.73 4.66 -20.25
C ARG A 238 -3.61 3.67 -21.41
N THR A 239 -2.58 3.79 -22.24
CA THR A 239 -2.31 2.84 -23.34
C THR A 239 -1.42 1.68 -22.91
N ILE A 240 -0.88 1.73 -21.69
CA ILE A 240 -0.10 0.63 -21.14
C ILE A 240 -1.03 -0.57 -20.94
N PRO A 241 -0.72 -1.76 -21.47
CA PRO A 241 -1.51 -2.96 -21.27
C PRO A 241 -1.64 -3.28 -19.78
N ILE A 242 -2.80 -3.76 -19.37
CA ILE A 242 -3.08 -4.04 -17.96
C ILE A 242 -2.18 -5.16 -17.41
N GLU A 243 -1.72 -6.05 -18.28
CA GLU A 243 -0.81 -7.16 -17.99
C GLU A 243 0.59 -6.67 -17.63
N VAL A 244 1.08 -5.63 -18.33
CA VAL A 244 2.33 -4.94 -18.01
C VAL A 244 2.23 -4.26 -16.65
N LEU A 245 1.11 -3.58 -16.39
CA LEU A 245 0.83 -3.01 -15.07
C LEU A 245 0.75 -4.12 -14.01
N GLY A 246 0.17 -5.27 -14.34
CA GLY A 246 0.08 -6.44 -13.46
C GLY A 246 1.44 -6.91 -12.97
N GLY A 247 2.43 -7.02 -13.85
CA GLY A 247 3.81 -7.35 -13.45
C GLY A 247 4.40 -6.33 -12.46
N GLY A 248 4.18 -5.04 -12.69
CA GLY A 248 4.60 -3.98 -11.76
C GLY A 248 3.87 -4.04 -10.43
N VAL A 249 2.56 -4.28 -10.46
CA VAL A 249 1.68 -4.38 -9.28
C VAL A 249 2.05 -5.58 -8.41
N ILE A 250 2.38 -6.74 -9.01
CA ILE A 250 2.87 -7.93 -8.28
C ILE A 250 4.12 -7.58 -7.47
N VAL A 251 5.13 -6.97 -8.11
CA VAL A 251 6.36 -6.58 -7.41
C VAL A 251 6.05 -5.53 -6.33
N MET A 252 5.24 -4.52 -6.67
CA MET A 252 4.91 -3.43 -5.77
C MET A 252 4.23 -3.91 -4.49
N PHE A 253 3.18 -4.73 -4.59
CA PHE A 253 2.48 -5.23 -3.40
C PHE A 253 3.26 -6.31 -2.65
N GLY A 254 4.08 -7.12 -3.34
CA GLY A 254 5.04 -8.00 -2.68
C GLY A 254 6.04 -7.22 -1.81
N MET A 255 6.52 -6.08 -2.29
CA MET A 255 7.38 -5.18 -1.51
C MET A 255 6.64 -4.51 -0.36
N VAL A 256 5.34 -4.21 -0.49
CA VAL A 256 4.51 -3.70 0.62
C VAL A 256 4.38 -4.76 1.73
N VAL A 257 4.14 -6.03 1.37
CA VAL A 257 4.15 -7.15 2.34
C VAL A 257 5.50 -7.23 3.04
N ALA A 258 6.60 -7.16 2.29
CA ALA A 258 7.96 -7.18 2.86
C ALA A 258 8.21 -6.00 3.82
N ALA A 259 7.71 -4.79 3.51
CA ALA A 259 7.78 -3.64 4.40
C ALA A 259 6.97 -3.87 5.69
N GLY A 260 5.77 -4.44 5.59
CA GLY A 260 4.97 -4.85 6.75
C GLY A 260 5.70 -5.86 7.64
N ILE A 261 6.33 -6.88 7.04
CA ILE A 261 7.16 -7.85 7.76
C ILE A 261 8.36 -7.16 8.46
N SER A 262 8.99 -6.19 7.80
CA SER A 262 10.07 -5.40 8.39
C SER A 262 9.60 -4.53 9.56
N MET A 263 8.33 -4.12 9.62
CA MET A 263 7.79 -3.45 10.81
C MET A 263 7.48 -4.46 11.92
N LEU A 264 7.03 -5.67 11.54
CA LEU A 264 6.76 -6.76 12.47
C LEU A 264 8.05 -7.34 13.10
N SER A 265 9.23 -7.11 12.54
CA SER A 265 10.50 -7.51 13.17
C SER A 265 10.80 -6.74 14.46
N ASP A 266 10.11 -5.63 14.70
CA ASP A 266 10.22 -4.84 15.94
C ASP A 266 9.28 -5.34 17.06
N VAL A 267 8.53 -6.41 16.81
CA VAL A 267 7.59 -6.98 17.78
C VAL A 267 8.31 -8.01 18.65
N ASP A 268 8.13 -7.90 19.97
CA ASP A 268 8.44 -8.99 20.89
C ASP A 268 7.40 -10.11 20.74
N TRP A 269 7.80 -11.26 20.21
CA TRP A 269 6.92 -12.39 19.87
C TRP A 269 6.62 -13.30 21.07
N ASN A 270 5.96 -12.74 22.07
CA ASN A 270 5.37 -13.52 23.18
C ASN A 270 4.02 -14.16 22.79
N ARG A 271 3.52 -15.07 23.63
CA ARG A 271 2.24 -15.78 23.42
C ARG A 271 1.07 -14.83 23.15
N ARG A 272 0.99 -13.71 23.89
CA ARG A 272 -0.05 -12.70 23.70
C ARG A 272 0.01 -12.11 22.29
N ASN A 273 1.17 -11.64 21.86
CA ASN A 273 1.35 -10.99 20.55
C ASN A 273 1.15 -11.97 19.39
N MET A 274 1.59 -13.22 19.55
CA MET A 274 1.33 -14.29 18.58
C MET A 274 -0.16 -14.56 18.40
N VAL A 275 -0.93 -14.65 19.50
CA VAL A 275 -2.38 -14.88 19.44
C VAL A 275 -3.12 -13.70 18.81
N ILE A 276 -2.75 -12.46 19.17
CA ILE A 276 -3.32 -11.26 18.55
C ILE A 276 -3.08 -11.28 17.05
N PHE A 277 -1.84 -11.53 16.62
CA PHE A 277 -1.48 -11.60 15.20
C PHE A 277 -2.26 -12.70 14.47
N ALA A 278 -2.24 -13.93 15.00
CA ALA A 278 -2.84 -15.09 14.37
C ALA A 278 -4.35 -14.92 14.16
N ILE A 279 -5.09 -14.47 15.17
CA ILE A 279 -6.54 -14.29 15.08
C ILE A 279 -6.87 -13.15 14.11
N SER A 280 -6.18 -12.01 14.23
CA SER A 280 -6.46 -10.83 13.42
C SER A 280 -6.17 -11.08 11.93
N LEU A 281 -5.04 -11.73 11.63
CA LEU A 281 -4.67 -12.14 10.27
C LEU A 281 -5.67 -13.17 9.72
N SER A 282 -5.96 -14.23 10.47
CA SER A 282 -6.80 -15.34 9.99
C SER A 282 -8.23 -14.90 9.71
N VAL A 283 -8.82 -14.10 10.60
CA VAL A 283 -10.18 -13.59 10.40
C VAL A 283 -10.21 -12.56 9.27
N GLY A 284 -9.25 -11.63 9.24
CA GLY A 284 -9.23 -10.61 8.19
C GLY A 284 -9.02 -11.19 6.80
N LEU A 285 -7.93 -11.95 6.61
CA LEU A 285 -7.64 -12.57 5.33
C LEU A 285 -8.68 -13.63 4.96
N GLY A 286 -9.14 -14.42 5.93
CA GLY A 286 -10.16 -15.46 5.73
C GLY A 286 -11.49 -14.89 5.23
N LEU A 287 -11.98 -13.80 5.81
CA LEU A 287 -13.24 -13.16 5.37
C LEU A 287 -13.14 -12.53 3.97
N GLN A 288 -11.94 -12.09 3.58
CA GLN A 288 -11.71 -11.60 2.22
C GLN A 288 -11.68 -12.74 1.20
N LEU A 289 -11.12 -13.90 1.58
CA LEU A 289 -11.06 -15.09 0.74
C LEU A 289 -12.41 -15.79 0.63
N GLU A 290 -13.23 -15.76 1.69
CA GLU A 290 -14.56 -16.34 1.74
C GLU A 290 -15.66 -15.32 2.11
N PRO A 291 -15.99 -14.37 1.20
CA PRO A 291 -16.98 -13.33 1.48
C PRO A 291 -18.39 -13.86 1.80
N GLN A 292 -18.73 -15.08 1.35
CA GLN A 292 -20.04 -15.69 1.59
C GLN A 292 -20.22 -16.15 3.04
N ALA A 293 -19.14 -16.29 3.82
CA ALA A 293 -19.21 -16.63 5.24
C ALA A 293 -20.05 -15.62 6.06
N VAL A 294 -20.19 -14.38 5.58
CA VAL A 294 -20.96 -13.30 6.23
C VAL A 294 -22.20 -12.88 5.43
N GLN A 295 -22.79 -13.80 4.65
CA GLN A 295 -23.94 -13.55 3.76
C GLN A 295 -25.25 -13.14 4.46
N TYR A 296 -25.33 -13.20 5.79
CA TYR A 296 -26.50 -12.74 6.54
C TYR A 296 -26.34 -11.32 7.07
N LEU A 297 -25.15 -10.72 6.94
CA LEU A 297 -24.93 -9.32 7.31
C LEU A 297 -25.58 -8.38 6.28
N PRO A 298 -26.09 -7.21 6.72
CA PRO A 298 -26.50 -6.14 5.82
C PRO A 298 -25.37 -5.75 4.87
N ASP A 299 -25.70 -5.38 3.63
CA ASP A 299 -24.72 -5.12 2.56
C ASP A 299 -23.61 -4.15 2.98
N ALA A 300 -23.98 -3.06 3.68
CA ALA A 300 -23.02 -2.07 4.16
C ALA A 300 -21.98 -2.67 5.13
N ILE A 301 -22.41 -3.52 6.05
CA ILE A 301 -21.51 -4.17 7.03
C ILE A 301 -20.71 -5.27 6.33
N ARG A 302 -21.34 -6.01 5.42
CA ARG A 302 -20.69 -7.07 4.63
C ARG A 302 -19.51 -6.53 3.84
N ILE A 303 -19.66 -5.40 3.15
CA ILE A 303 -18.57 -4.77 2.39
C ILE A 303 -17.38 -4.43 3.31
N LEU A 304 -17.65 -3.93 4.51
CA LEU A 304 -16.60 -3.59 5.47
C LEU A 304 -15.90 -4.85 6.03
N MET A 305 -16.67 -5.87 6.38
CA MET A 305 -16.13 -7.13 6.92
C MET A 305 -15.37 -7.95 5.88
N THR A 306 -15.77 -7.89 4.61
CA THR A 306 -15.12 -8.65 3.52
C THR A 306 -13.95 -7.90 2.89
N SER A 307 -13.69 -6.64 3.29
CA SER A 307 -12.49 -5.91 2.90
C SER A 307 -11.20 -6.59 3.38
N GLY A 308 -11.28 -7.40 4.43
CA GLY A 308 -10.19 -8.11 5.10
C GLY A 308 -9.28 -7.22 5.95
N LEU A 309 -9.01 -6.01 5.48
CA LEU A 309 -8.19 -5.02 6.17
C LEU A 309 -8.86 -4.48 7.43
N LEU A 310 -10.11 -4.03 7.34
CA LEU A 310 -10.86 -3.49 8.46
C LEU A 310 -11.06 -4.48 9.62
N PRO A 311 -11.53 -5.72 9.39
CA PRO A 311 -11.64 -6.69 10.49
C PRO A 311 -10.28 -7.03 11.11
N ALA A 312 -9.20 -7.16 10.32
CA ALA A 312 -7.87 -7.40 10.86
C ALA A 312 -7.42 -6.26 11.78
N ALA A 313 -7.53 -5.01 11.33
CA ALA A 313 -7.15 -3.83 12.11
C ALA A 313 -7.97 -3.72 13.41
N LEU A 314 -9.30 -3.88 13.31
CA LEU A 314 -10.20 -3.78 14.46
C LEU A 314 -9.91 -4.84 15.50
N ILE A 315 -9.79 -6.12 15.09
CA ILE A 315 -9.50 -7.23 16.00
C ILE A 315 -8.14 -7.02 16.67
N ALA A 316 -7.11 -6.61 15.91
CA ALA A 316 -5.78 -6.39 16.44
C ALA A 316 -5.77 -5.30 17.52
N ILE A 317 -6.44 -4.17 17.26
CA ILE A 317 -6.55 -3.06 18.23
C ILE A 317 -7.31 -3.52 19.47
N VAL A 318 -8.48 -4.13 19.29
CA VAL A 318 -9.35 -4.57 20.39
C VAL A 318 -8.64 -5.59 21.27
N LEU A 319 -8.02 -6.61 20.68
CA LEU A 319 -7.28 -7.62 21.44
C LEU A 319 -6.04 -7.03 22.11
N ASN A 320 -5.35 -6.09 21.47
CA ASN A 320 -4.21 -5.41 22.09
C ASN A 320 -4.64 -4.57 23.31
N LEU A 321 -5.82 -3.97 23.30
CA LEU A 321 -6.32 -3.18 24.44
C LEU A 321 -6.88 -4.03 25.57
N ILE A 322 -7.47 -5.19 25.27
CA ILE A 322 -8.17 -6.02 26.26
C ILE A 322 -7.23 -7.07 26.88
N LEU A 323 -6.31 -7.65 26.12
CA LEU A 323 -5.47 -8.74 26.62
C LEU A 323 -4.37 -8.24 27.57
N PRO A 324 -4.28 -8.80 28.80
CA PRO A 324 -3.35 -8.35 29.82
C PRO A 324 -1.89 -8.63 29.41
N GLN A 325 -0.98 -7.74 29.80
CA GLN A 325 0.45 -7.85 29.47
C GLN A 325 1.16 -9.00 30.23
N GLU A 326 0.67 -9.39 31.40
CA GLU A 326 1.31 -10.40 32.27
C GLU A 326 1.35 -11.82 31.67
N LEU A 327 0.46 -12.13 30.72
CA LEU A 327 0.53 -13.39 29.93
C LEU A 327 1.86 -13.53 29.15
N ALA A 328 2.63 -12.45 28.99
CA ALA A 328 3.94 -12.46 28.36
C ALA A 328 5.08 -12.86 29.32
N ALA A 329 4.92 -12.66 30.63
CA ALA A 329 6.01 -12.82 31.62
C ALA A 329 6.18 -14.26 32.13
N GLU A 330 5.11 -15.06 32.16
CA GLU A 330 5.17 -16.47 32.60
C GLU A 330 5.62 -17.44 31.49
N ALA A 331 5.80 -16.98 30.24
CA ALA A 331 5.94 -17.84 29.07
C ALA A 331 7.15 -17.56 28.17
N THR A 332 8.09 -16.70 28.58
CA THR A 332 9.38 -16.51 27.90
C THR A 332 10.21 -17.80 27.82
N GLU A 333 9.89 -18.82 28.63
CA GLU A 333 10.56 -20.13 28.60
C GLU A 333 10.08 -21.08 27.49
N GLU A 334 8.80 -21.05 27.05
CA GLU A 334 8.30 -22.06 26.08
C GLU A 334 8.54 -21.69 24.60
N VAL A 335 8.71 -20.40 24.28
CA VAL A 335 8.77 -19.93 22.87
C VAL A 335 10.17 -19.45 22.46
N SER A 336 11.07 -19.17 23.41
CA SER A 336 12.43 -18.69 23.11
C SER A 336 13.35 -19.72 22.44
N GLY A 337 12.87 -20.96 22.23
CA GLY A 337 13.57 -21.99 21.46
C GLY A 337 13.72 -21.70 19.95
N GLY A 338 13.11 -20.63 19.42
CA GLY A 338 13.31 -20.24 18.03
C GLY A 338 12.94 -18.78 17.77
N MET A 339 13.92 -17.99 17.32
CA MET A 339 13.79 -16.60 16.86
C MET A 339 13.80 -15.50 17.94
N ALA A 340 14.81 -15.52 18.82
CA ALA A 340 15.39 -14.25 19.25
C ALA A 340 16.23 -13.70 18.08
N GLY A 341 15.69 -12.73 17.35
CA GLY A 341 16.41 -12.02 16.30
C GLY A 341 17.55 -11.19 16.88
N HIS A 342 18.72 -11.80 17.08
CA HIS A 342 19.97 -11.08 17.29
C HIS A 342 20.80 -11.11 16.01
N GLY A 343 20.72 -10.03 15.25
CA GLY A 343 21.64 -9.78 14.15
C GLY A 343 23.00 -9.30 14.68
N GLU A 344 23.89 -10.24 15.00
CA GLU A 344 25.33 -10.06 14.77
C GLU A 344 25.83 -11.24 13.93
N GLY A 345 25.58 -11.16 12.63
CA GLY A 345 26.14 -12.10 11.66
C GLY A 345 27.63 -11.85 11.47
N SER A 346 28.47 -12.44 12.33
CA SER A 346 29.84 -12.75 11.95
C SER A 346 29.86 -14.19 11.42
N LEU A 347 30.16 -14.34 10.13
CA LEU A 347 30.45 -15.66 9.55
C LEU A 347 31.78 -16.14 10.15
N PRO A 348 31.89 -17.41 10.60
CA PRO A 348 33.19 -18.00 10.89
C PRO A 348 33.99 -18.03 9.59
N LYS A 349 35.21 -17.49 9.64
CA LYS A 349 36.22 -17.80 8.63
C LYS A 349 36.69 -19.21 8.91
N ASP A 350 36.45 -20.12 7.97
CA ASP A 350 37.31 -21.26 7.66
C ASP A 350 37.28 -21.48 6.14
#